data_AF-A0A971R891-F1
#
_entry.id   AF-A0A971R891-F1
#
_cell.length_a   1.000
_cell.length_b   1.000
_cell.length_c   1.000
_cell.angle_alpha   90.00
_cell.angle_beta   90.00
_cell.angle_gamma   90.00
#
_symmetry.space_group_name_H-M   'P 1'
#
loop_
_entity.id
_entity.type
_entity.pdbx_description
1 polymer ?
#
loop_
_entity_poly.entity_id
_entity_poly.type
_entity_poly.pdbx_seq_one_letter_code
_entity_poly.pdbx_strand_id
1 'polypeptide(L)'
;MVAHIILALSILAAAVTAIFAARLVRAAIALALGNTALALLLLALGAQTAGIVQLSVGVGVLSALFLVAISLTERMGRGSDEG
;
A
#
# COMPACT_ATOMS: atom_id res chain seq x y z
N MET A 1 -21.75 10.59 -1.43
CA MET A 1 -21.67 10.37 0.03
C MET A 1 -21.44 8.90 0.39
N VAL A 2 -22.34 7.96 0.06
CA VAL A 2 -22.17 6.51 0.38
C VAL A 2 -20.85 5.93 -0.12
N ALA A 3 -20.48 6.18 -1.38
CA ALA A 3 -19.21 5.71 -1.95
C ALA A 3 -17.96 6.21 -1.19
N HIS A 4 -18.02 7.41 -0.60
CA HIS A 4 -16.88 7.98 0.13
C HIS A 4 -16.69 7.28 1.47
N ILE A 5 -17.79 6.94 2.14
CA ILE A 5 -17.77 6.17 3.39
C ILE A 5 -17.21 4.77 3.13
N ILE A 6 -17.61 4.12 2.03
CA ILE A 6 -17.09 2.81 1.65
C ILE A 6 -15.58 2.87 1.39
N LEU A 7 -15.10 3.87 0.65
CA LEU A 7 -13.67 4.08 0.43
C LEU A 7 -12.91 4.37 1.73
N ALA A 8 -13.46 5.18 2.62
CA ALA A 8 -12.85 5.46 3.91
C ALA A 8 -12.74 4.19 4.78
N LEU A 9 -13.79 3.36 4.81
CA LEU A 9 -13.79 2.08 5.51
C LEU A 9 -12.80 1.09 4.90
N SER A 10 -12.69 1.04 3.57
CA SER A 10 -11.73 0.14 2.90
C SER A 10 -10.28 0.55 3.17
N ILE A 11 -9.98 1.86 3.25
CA ILE A 11 -8.67 2.37 3.67
C ILE A 11 -8.35 1.92 5.10
N LEU A 12 -9.31 2.04 6.02
CA LEU A 12 -9.13 1.62 7.42
C LEU A 12 -8.88 0.12 7.51
N ALA A 13 -9.68 -0.68 6.80
CA ALA A 13 -9.52 -2.14 6.75
C ALA A 13 -8.16 -2.54 6.15
N ALA A 14 -7.74 -1.88 5.07
CA ALA A 14 -6.43 -2.08 4.46
C ALA A 14 -5.27 -1.75 5.43
N ALA A 15 -5.39 -0.67 6.20
CA ALA A 15 -4.38 -0.30 7.20
C ALA A 15 -4.30 -1.34 8.34
N VAL A 16 -5.45 -1.76 8.87
CA VAL A 16 -5.51 -2.80 9.91
C VAL A 16 -4.91 -4.11 9.41
N THR A 17 -5.31 -4.58 8.22
CA THR A 17 -4.78 -5.81 7.63
C THR A 17 -3.28 -5.73 7.34
N ALA A 18 -2.76 -4.56 6.97
CA ALA A 18 -1.33 -4.35 6.77
C ALA A 18 -0.54 -4.49 8.09
N ILE A 19 -1.06 -3.96 9.20
CA ILE A 19 -0.41 -4.04 10.53
C ILE A 19 -0.36 -5.48 11.03
N PHE A 20 -1.44 -6.23 10.86
CA PHE A 20 -1.55 -7.61 11.35
C PHE A 20 -1.00 -8.65 10.36
N ALA A 21 -0.40 -8.24 9.25
CA ALA A 21 0.11 -9.17 8.25
C ALA A 21 1.40 -9.86 8.72
N ALA A 22 1.33 -11.18 8.93
CA ALA A 22 2.49 -12.01 9.28
C ALA A 22 3.58 -12.09 8.18
N ARG A 23 3.28 -11.65 6.95
CA ARG A 23 4.24 -11.62 5.83
C ARG A 23 4.35 -10.20 5.30
N LEU A 24 5.58 -9.68 5.20
CA LEU A 24 5.87 -8.32 4.70
C LEU A 24 5.27 -8.07 3.31
N VAL A 25 5.32 -9.07 2.42
CA VAL A 25 4.70 -8.98 1.08
C VAL A 25 3.19 -8.75 1.17
N ARG A 26 2.49 -9.42 2.11
CA ARG A 26 1.04 -9.22 2.31
C ARG A 26 0.76 -7.83 2.87
N ALA A 27 1.60 -7.33 3.77
CA ALA A 27 1.50 -5.96 4.29
C ALA A 27 1.64 -4.94 3.15
N ALA A 28 2.64 -5.11 2.28
CA ALA A 28 2.87 -4.23 1.13
C ALA A 28 1.69 -4.22 0.15
N ILE A 29 1.10 -5.39 -0.15
CA ILE A 29 -0.09 -5.49 -1.00
C ILE A 29 -1.30 -4.80 -0.36
N ALA A 30 -1.53 -5.01 0.93
CA ALA A 30 -2.62 -4.35 1.67
C ALA A 30 -2.45 -2.81 1.65
N LEU A 31 -1.23 -2.32 1.84
CA LEU A 31 -0.92 -0.89 1.74
C LEU A 31 -1.12 -0.35 0.32
N ALA A 32 -0.78 -1.10 -0.73
CA ALA A 32 -1.01 -0.69 -2.12
C ALA A 32 -2.51 -0.53 -2.42
N LEU A 33 -3.34 -1.47 -1.95
CA LEU A 33 -4.80 -1.42 -2.08
C LEU A 33 -5.39 -0.24 -1.30
N GLY A 34 -4.95 -0.02 -0.06
CA GLY A 34 -5.37 1.12 0.76
C GLY A 34 -5.00 2.47 0.12
N ASN A 35 -3.79 2.60 -0.41
CA ASN A 35 -3.36 3.80 -1.12
C ASN A 35 -4.15 4.05 -2.41
N THR A 36 -4.55 2.98 -3.11
CA THR A 36 -5.40 3.10 -4.30
C THR A 36 -6.78 3.63 -3.93
N ALA A 37 -7.39 3.09 -2.88
CA ALA A 37 -8.67 3.57 -2.37
C ALA A 37 -8.59 5.03 -1.90
N LEU A 38 -7.49 5.43 -1.26
CA LEU A 38 -7.24 6.83 -0.86
C LEU A 38 -7.11 7.76 -2.07
N ALA A 39 -6.38 7.36 -3.10
CA ALA A 39 -6.26 8.14 -4.33
C ALA A 39 -7.64 8.31 -5.01
N LEU A 40 -8.44 7.25 -5.09
CA LEU A 40 -9.81 7.31 -5.62
C LEU A 40 -10.72 8.21 -4.78
N LEU A 41 -10.56 8.21 -3.45
CA LEU A 41 -11.31 9.10 -2.57
C LEU A 41 -10.94 10.58 -2.80
N LEU A 42 -9.66 10.88 -2.98
CA LEU A 42 -9.18 12.24 -3.30
C LEU A 42 -9.71 12.72 -4.66
N LEU A 43 -9.72 11.85 -5.67
CA LEU A 43 -10.32 12.15 -6.97
C LEU A 43 -11.82 12.41 -6.84
N ALA A 44 -12.54 11.59 -6.07
CA ALA A 44 -13.97 11.74 -5.85
C ALA A 44 -14.34 13.02 -5.08
N LEU A 45 -13.46 13.50 -4.20
CA LEU A 45 -13.61 14.75 -3.45
C LEU A 45 -13.26 16.01 -4.27
N GLY A 46 -12.89 15.87 -5.55
CA GLY A 46 -12.52 16.98 -6.43
C GLY A 46 -11.07 17.44 -6.30
N ALA A 47 -10.24 16.77 -5.48
CA ALA A 47 -8.82 17.06 -5.32
C ALA A 47 -7.99 16.32 -6.38
N GLN A 48 -8.22 16.62 -7.67
CA GLN A 48 -7.67 15.86 -8.80
C GLN A 48 -6.14 15.75 -8.76
N THR A 49 -5.43 16.86 -8.54
CA THR A 49 -3.97 16.88 -8.47
C THR A 49 -3.45 15.99 -7.33
N ALA A 50 -4.07 16.08 -6.15
CA ALA A 50 -3.68 15.27 -5.00
C ALA A 50 -3.94 13.77 -5.25
N GLY A 51 -5.07 13.44 -5.87
CA GLY A 51 -5.42 12.05 -6.20
C GLY A 51 -4.45 11.43 -7.20
N ILE A 52 -4.09 12.13 -8.27
CA ILE A 52 -3.12 11.64 -9.27
C ILE A 52 -1.73 11.46 -8.64
N VAL A 53 -1.28 12.43 -7.84
CA VAL A 53 0.01 12.35 -7.15
C VAL A 53 0.02 11.17 -6.17
N GLN A 54 -1.05 10.97 -5.40
CA GLN A 54 -1.17 9.84 -4.48
C GLN A 54 -1.15 8.49 -5.22
N LEU A 55 -1.78 8.40 -6.38
CA LEU A 55 -1.77 7.19 -7.21
C LEU A 55 -0.36 6.87 -7.72
N SER A 56 0.35 7.86 -8.26
CA SER A 56 1.73 7.66 -8.73
C SER A 56 2.71 7.36 -7.60
N VAL A 57 2.69 8.16 -6.53
CA VAL A 57 3.69 8.08 -5.46
C VAL A 57 3.33 7.02 -4.43
N GLY A 58 2.10 7.06 -3.90
CA GLY A 58 1.64 6.17 -2.83
C GLY A 58 1.37 4.75 -3.32
N VAL A 59 0.76 4.58 -4.50
CA VAL A 59 0.51 3.23 -5.06
C VAL A 59 1.71 2.76 -5.88
N GLY A 60 2.23 3.59 -6.78
CA GLY A 60 3.34 3.20 -7.67
C GLY A 60 4.67 3.10 -6.94
N VAL A 61 5.28 4.26 -6.62
CA VAL A 61 6.66 4.35 -6.12
C VAL A 61 6.81 3.65 -4.77
N LEU A 62 5.97 3.98 -3.79
CA LEU A 62 6.08 3.43 -2.44
C LEU A 62 5.94 1.90 -2.43
N SER A 63 4.98 1.35 -3.17
CA SER A 63 4.82 -0.12 -3.25
C SER A 63 6.00 -0.79 -3.93
N ALA A 64 6.53 -0.19 -5.01
CA ALA A 64 7.72 -0.70 -5.68
C ALA A 64 8.93 -0.69 -4.73
N LEU A 65 9.17 0.41 -4.01
CA LEU A 65 10.25 0.51 -3.03
C LEU A 65 10.11 -0.51 -1.90
N PHE A 66 8.91 -0.70 -1.36
CA PHE A 66 8.66 -1.74 -0.36
C PHE A 66 8.97 -3.14 -0.90
N LEU A 67 8.49 -3.47 -2.09
CA LEU A 67 8.75 -4.79 -2.69
C LEU A 67 10.24 -5.02 -2.95
N VAL A 68 10.95 -3.99 -3.42
CA VAL A 68 12.41 -4.04 -3.59
C VAL A 68 13.12 -4.28 -2.27
N ALA A 69 12.75 -3.55 -1.20
CA ALA A 69 13.34 -3.71 0.12
C ALA A 69 13.05 -5.10 0.72
N ILE A 70 11.83 -5.61 0.57
CA ILE A 70 11.44 -6.94 1.03
C ILE A 70 12.24 -8.02 0.29
N SER A 71 12.33 -7.93 -1.04
CA SER A 71 13.11 -8.85 -1.88
C SER A 71 14.59 -8.86 -1.50
N LEU A 72 15.17 -7.69 -1.21
CA LEU A 72 16.56 -7.58 -0.78
C LEU A 72 16.77 -8.23 0.60
N THR A 73 15.87 -7.98 1.54
CA THR A 73 15.94 -8.54 2.90
C THR A 73 15.82 -10.07 2.88
N GLU A 74 14.92 -10.62 2.07
CA GLU A 74 14.72 -12.07 1.93
C GLU A 74 15.96 -12.76 1.34
N ARG A 75 16.65 -12.11 0.39
CA ARG A 75 17.92 -12.62 -0.17
C ARG A 75 19.04 -12.66 0.86
N MET A 76 19.17 -11.61 1.68
CA MET A 76 20.18 -11.56 2.75
C MET A 76 19.94 -12.64 3.81
N GLY A 77 18.68 -12.89 4.17
CA GLY A 77 18.33 -13.94 5.13
C GLY A 77 18.72 -15.35 4.67
N ARG A 78 18.60 -15.65 3.37
CA ARG A 78 18.96 -16.97 2.83
C ARG A 78 20.47 -17.21 2.74
N GLY A 79 21.25 -16.19 2.42
CA GLY A 79 22.71 -16.32 2.29
C GLY A 79 23.47 -16.53 3.61
N SER A 80 22.81 -16.33 4.77
CA SER A 80 23.41 -16.54 6.09
C SER A 80 23.27 -17.98 6.61
N ASP A 81 22.39 -18.81 6.02
CA ASP A 81 22.20 -20.22 6.40
C ASP A 81 23.09 -21.19 5.60
N GLU A 82 23.84 -20.69 4.61
CA GLU A 82 24.72 -21.48 3.72
C GLU A 82 26.22 -21.37 4.07
N GLY A 83 26.59 -20.82 5.23
CA GLY A 83 27.98 -20.67 5.71
C GLY A 83 28.21 -21.31 7.06
#